data_AF-A0A8X7QVH2-F1
#
_entry.id   AF-A0A8X7QVH2-F1
#
_cell.length_a   1.000
_cell.length_b   1.000
_cell.length_c   1.000
_cell.angle_alpha   90.00
_cell.angle_beta   90.00
_cell.angle_gamma   90.00
#
_symmetry.space_group_name_H-M   'P 1'
#
loop_
_entity.id
_entity.type
_entity.pdbx_description
1 polymer ?
#
loop_
_entity_poly.entity_id
_entity_poly.type
_entity_poly.pdbx_seq_one_letter_code
_entity_poly.pdbx_strand_id
1 'polypeptide(L)'
;MTLPDLPDDVLGIILGKVGGKSFEDFVGCFLSCKTFQRISKFPEVLQKLDLTQAFPPPWERIPENSQIIFDCAHFGNVHAIFLSGLIEYYFVKPRVTGINNLKMAADAGHCEAMYLYGMALIYENQLTEGSNYIKKLWRERGFQVVRQCQENCSRVVLDMSVREYRVYEKLFAEIDVSNECVVGELDEVCDGCFIYKEIFRFIDYMQF
;
A
#
# COMPACT_ATOMS: atom_id res chain seq x y z
N MET A 1 -41.90 10.33 4.17
CA MET A 1 -40.59 10.00 4.74
C MET A 1 -39.58 10.10 3.62
N THR A 2 -38.70 11.08 3.71
CA THR A 2 -37.60 11.31 2.77
C THR A 2 -36.33 10.70 3.35
N LEU A 3 -35.32 10.46 2.50
CA LEU A 3 -34.05 9.86 2.94
C LEU A 3 -33.42 10.60 4.14
N PRO A 4 -33.39 11.96 4.19
CA PRO A 4 -32.86 12.69 5.35
C PRO A 4 -33.65 12.56 6.66
N ASP A 5 -34.86 12.00 6.63
CA ASP A 5 -35.69 11.78 7.83
C ASP A 5 -35.32 10.46 8.54
N LEU A 6 -34.43 9.66 7.95
CA LEU A 6 -33.92 8.44 8.57
C LEU A 6 -32.94 8.76 9.71
N PRO A 7 -32.86 7.90 10.74
CA PRO A 7 -31.84 7.99 11.77
C PRO A 7 -30.41 8.02 11.20
N ASP A 8 -29.52 8.77 11.86
CA ASP A 8 -28.14 8.99 11.44
C ASP A 8 -27.33 7.68 11.28
N ASP A 9 -27.59 6.67 12.12
CA ASP A 9 -26.98 5.33 12.04
C ASP A 9 -27.40 4.58 10.77
N VAL A 10 -28.68 4.66 10.41
CA VAL A 10 -29.21 4.06 9.17
C VAL A 10 -28.61 4.77 7.94
N LEU A 11 -28.55 6.10 7.98
CA LEU A 11 -27.93 6.90 6.94
C LEU A 11 -26.43 6.62 6.82
N GLY A 12 -25.72 6.41 7.93
CA GLY A 12 -24.31 6.00 7.95
C GLY A 12 -24.10 4.66 7.27
N ILE A 13 -24.97 3.67 7.52
CA ILE A 13 -24.92 2.38 6.82
C ILE A 13 -25.14 2.56 5.32
N ILE A 14 -26.11 3.39 4.92
CA ILE A 14 -26.39 3.66 3.50
C ILE A 14 -25.17 4.33 2.85
N LEU A 15 -24.66 5.40 3.45
CA LEU A 15 -23.54 6.14 2.90
C LEU A 15 -22.25 5.30 2.85
N GLY A 16 -22.00 4.47 3.86
CA GLY A 16 -20.87 3.53 3.86
C GLY A 16 -20.98 2.49 2.73
N LYS A 17 -22.19 2.03 2.39
CA LYS A 17 -22.39 1.15 1.23
C LYS A 17 -22.18 1.88 -0.10
N VAL A 18 -22.62 3.13 -0.19
CA VAL A 18 -22.38 3.98 -1.38
C VAL A 18 -20.87 4.20 -1.56
N GLY A 19 -20.18 4.67 -0.51
CA GLY A 19 -18.74 4.93 -0.55
C GLY A 19 -17.88 3.69 -0.76
N GLY A 20 -18.31 2.52 -0.29
CA GLY A 20 -17.63 1.24 -0.58
C GLY A 20 -17.84 0.73 -2.01
N LYS A 21 -18.60 1.45 -2.85
CA LYS A 21 -18.86 1.10 -4.26
C LYS A 21 -18.45 2.18 -5.23
N SER A 22 -18.61 3.45 -4.85
CA SER A 22 -18.38 4.61 -5.70
C SER A 22 -17.97 5.78 -4.83
N PHE A 23 -16.70 6.15 -4.92
CA PHE A 23 -16.18 7.35 -4.28
C PHE A 23 -16.88 8.61 -4.80
N GLU A 24 -17.18 8.65 -6.10
CA GLU A 24 -17.89 9.76 -6.74
C GLU A 24 -19.30 9.94 -6.16
N ASP A 25 -20.08 8.85 -6.02
CA ASP A 25 -21.42 8.93 -5.42
C ASP A 25 -21.35 9.34 -3.95
N PHE A 26 -20.33 8.87 -3.22
CA PHE A 26 -20.09 9.33 -1.85
C PHE A 26 -19.84 10.84 -1.79
N VAL A 27 -19.01 11.38 -2.68
CA VAL A 27 -18.77 12.82 -2.79
C VAL A 27 -20.05 13.55 -3.18
N GLY A 28 -20.85 13.00 -4.09
CA GLY A 28 -22.17 13.53 -4.46
C GLY A 28 -23.10 13.64 -3.24
N CYS A 29 -23.19 12.59 -2.43
CA CYS A 29 -23.94 12.61 -1.17
C CYS A 29 -23.38 13.65 -0.20
N PHE A 30 -22.06 13.69 0.00
CA PHE A 30 -21.39 14.65 0.89
C PHE A 30 -21.71 16.11 0.53
N LEU A 31 -21.70 16.44 -0.77
CA LEU A 31 -21.96 17.79 -1.27
C LEU A 31 -23.46 18.15 -1.29
N SER A 32 -24.35 17.16 -1.27
CA SER A 32 -25.78 17.37 -1.43
C SER A 32 -26.44 18.09 -0.23
N CYS A 33 -26.04 17.77 1.00
CA CYS A 33 -26.67 18.33 2.20
C CYS A 33 -25.81 18.23 3.47
N LYS A 34 -26.12 19.07 4.46
CA LYS A 34 -25.42 19.12 5.76
C LYS A 34 -25.51 17.81 6.55
N THR A 35 -26.60 17.06 6.39
CA THR A 35 -26.80 15.77 7.06
C THR A 35 -25.78 14.75 6.55
N PHE A 36 -25.66 14.57 5.23
CA PHE A 36 -24.65 13.69 4.66
C PHE A 36 -23.22 14.20 4.86
N GLN A 37 -23.00 15.52 4.87
CA GLN A 37 -21.71 16.09 5.23
C GLN A 37 -21.26 15.75 6.66
N ARG A 38 -22.20 15.65 7.61
CA ARG A 38 -21.93 15.21 8.98
C ARG A 38 -21.67 13.70 9.01
N ILE A 39 -22.56 12.94 8.41
CA ILE A 39 -22.56 11.46 8.45
C ILE A 39 -21.37 10.87 7.69
N SER A 40 -20.86 11.54 6.66
CA SER A 40 -19.68 11.10 5.93
C SER A 40 -18.43 10.96 6.80
N LYS A 41 -18.41 11.63 7.96
CA LYS A 41 -17.29 11.62 8.90
C LYS A 41 -17.43 10.53 9.96
N PHE A 42 -18.48 9.73 9.90
CA PHE A 42 -18.72 8.67 10.87
C PHE A 42 -17.74 7.51 10.63
N PRO A 43 -17.25 6.85 11.71
CA PRO A 43 -16.28 5.77 11.60
C PRO A 43 -16.73 4.64 10.67
N GLU A 44 -17.99 4.23 10.74
CA GLU A 44 -18.57 3.14 9.94
C GLU A 44 -18.64 3.45 8.43
N VAL A 45 -18.55 4.72 8.06
CA VAL A 45 -18.48 5.19 6.67
C VAL A 45 -17.02 5.21 6.22
N LEU A 46 -16.16 5.91 6.96
CA LEU A 46 -14.75 6.11 6.61
C LEU A 46 -13.97 4.78 6.57
N GLN A 47 -14.26 3.86 7.49
CA GLN A 47 -13.65 2.52 7.49
C GLN A 47 -13.96 1.72 6.21
N LYS A 48 -15.11 1.97 5.57
CA LYS A 48 -15.61 1.21 4.40
C LYS A 48 -15.40 1.93 3.07
N LEU A 49 -14.96 3.19 3.09
CA LEU A 49 -14.81 4.00 1.90
C LEU A 49 -13.79 3.37 0.94
N ASP A 50 -14.18 3.12 -0.30
CA ASP A 50 -13.25 2.62 -1.32
C ASP A 50 -12.47 3.80 -1.90
N LEU A 51 -11.18 3.83 -1.60
CA LEU A 51 -10.26 4.88 -2.03
C LEU A 51 -9.46 4.49 -3.28
N THR A 52 -9.58 3.25 -3.77
CA THR A 52 -8.72 2.71 -4.83
C THR A 52 -8.90 3.43 -6.17
N GLN A 53 -10.13 3.83 -6.50
CA GLN A 53 -10.44 4.59 -7.72
C GLN A 53 -10.09 6.09 -7.60
N ALA A 54 -10.17 6.64 -6.38
CA ALA A 54 -9.87 8.04 -6.12
C ALA A 54 -8.36 8.31 -6.07
N PHE A 55 -7.59 7.32 -5.61
CA PHE A 55 -6.14 7.38 -5.47
C PHE A 55 -5.49 6.16 -6.15
N PRO A 56 -5.60 6.05 -7.49
CA PRO A 56 -5.07 4.91 -8.21
C PRO A 56 -3.53 4.97 -8.28
N PRO A 57 -2.85 3.82 -8.44
CA PRO A 57 -1.44 3.80 -8.78
C PRO A 57 -1.20 4.38 -10.18
N PRO A 58 0.03 4.83 -10.49
CA PRO A 58 1.16 4.90 -9.57
C PRO A 58 1.06 6.14 -8.64
N TRP A 59 1.62 6.02 -7.44
CA TRP A 59 1.33 6.91 -6.30
C TRP A 59 2.34 8.07 -6.11
N GLU A 60 3.12 8.43 -7.13
CA GLU A 60 4.13 9.50 -7.04
C GLU A 60 3.57 10.89 -6.76
N ARG A 61 2.25 11.08 -6.88
CA ARG A 61 1.56 12.37 -6.74
C ARG A 61 0.34 12.28 -5.83
N ILE A 62 0.32 11.37 -4.86
CA ILE A 62 -0.74 11.38 -3.85
C ILE A 62 -0.73 12.75 -3.16
N PRO A 63 -1.89 13.42 -2.99
CA PRO A 63 -1.95 14.69 -2.26
C PRO A 63 -1.55 14.50 -0.79
N GLU A 64 -0.38 15.03 -0.41
CA GLU A 64 0.22 14.88 0.92
C GLU A 64 -0.66 15.40 2.07
N ASN A 65 -1.54 16.38 1.80
CA ASN A 65 -2.45 16.99 2.78
C ASN A 65 -3.90 16.48 2.65
N SER A 66 -4.09 15.27 2.14
CA SER A 66 -5.42 14.68 1.94
C SER A 66 -6.07 14.25 3.26
N GLN A 67 -6.90 15.13 3.83
CA GLN A 67 -7.58 14.85 5.10
C GLN A 67 -8.41 13.55 5.05
N ILE A 68 -9.05 13.25 3.91
CA ILE A 68 -9.86 12.03 3.75
C ILE A 68 -9.01 10.75 3.89
N ILE A 69 -7.75 10.76 3.44
CA ILE A 69 -6.83 9.62 3.62
C ILE A 69 -6.54 9.44 5.11
N PHE A 70 -6.13 10.50 5.80
CA PHE A 70 -5.79 10.42 7.22
C PHE A 70 -6.99 10.07 8.10
N ASP A 71 -8.17 10.61 7.81
CA ASP A 71 -9.41 10.29 8.53
C ASP A 71 -9.79 8.81 8.33
N CYS A 72 -9.74 8.31 7.09
CA CYS A 72 -10.01 6.90 6.81
C CYS A 72 -8.98 5.98 7.47
N ALA A 73 -7.69 6.35 7.45
CA ALA A 73 -6.63 5.59 8.09
C ALA A 73 -6.84 5.51 9.62
N HIS A 74 -7.20 6.64 10.24
CA HIS A 74 -7.52 6.71 11.66
C HIS A 74 -8.63 5.75 12.08
N PHE A 75 -9.64 5.53 11.22
CA PHE A 75 -10.73 4.58 11.46
C PHE A 75 -10.50 3.17 10.91
N GLY A 76 -9.25 2.83 10.56
CA GLY A 76 -8.86 1.45 10.24
C GLY A 76 -9.11 1.03 8.79
N ASN A 77 -9.29 1.97 7.86
CA ASN A 77 -9.34 1.65 6.44
C ASN A 77 -7.95 1.23 5.95
N VAL A 78 -7.79 -0.04 5.58
CA VAL A 78 -6.48 -0.62 5.25
C VAL A 78 -5.80 0.04 4.06
N HIS A 79 -6.54 0.39 3.00
CA HIS A 79 -5.97 1.08 1.85
C HIS A 79 -5.55 2.51 2.23
N ALA A 80 -6.34 3.20 3.06
CA ALA A 80 -5.98 4.53 3.56
C ALA A 80 -4.73 4.50 4.45
N ILE A 81 -4.57 3.49 5.31
CA ILE A 81 -3.35 3.29 6.12
C ILE A 81 -2.14 3.09 5.21
N PHE A 82 -2.28 2.33 4.12
CA PHE A 82 -1.23 2.19 3.12
C PHE A 82 -0.87 3.55 2.49
N LEU A 83 -1.87 4.31 2.01
CA LEU A 83 -1.64 5.63 1.40
C LEU A 83 -1.01 6.63 2.38
N SER A 84 -1.42 6.65 3.66
CA SER A 84 -0.80 7.49 4.68
C SER A 84 0.64 7.06 4.96
N GLY A 85 0.90 5.74 4.97
CA GLY A 85 2.24 5.18 5.05
C GLY A 85 3.14 5.66 3.91
N LEU A 86 2.61 5.70 2.68
CA LEU A 86 3.35 6.26 1.55
C LEU A 86 3.70 7.73 1.76
N ILE A 87 2.71 8.55 2.15
CA ILE A 87 2.89 9.99 2.36
C ILE A 87 3.94 10.27 3.43
N GLU A 88 3.83 9.64 4.59
CA GLU A 88 4.69 9.92 5.74
C GLU A 88 6.09 9.33 5.60
N TYR A 89 6.23 8.18 4.91
CA TYR A 89 7.52 7.52 4.73
C TYR A 89 8.32 8.14 3.57
N TYR A 90 7.67 8.34 2.41
CA TYR A 90 8.35 8.74 1.19
C TYR A 90 8.34 10.26 0.94
N PHE A 91 7.26 10.98 1.29
CA PHE A 91 7.10 12.40 0.89
C PHE A 91 7.36 13.41 2.02
N VAL A 92 6.75 13.23 3.20
CA VAL A 92 6.69 14.30 4.23
C VAL A 92 7.70 14.11 5.37
N LYS A 93 8.20 12.89 5.62
CA LYS A 93 9.10 12.52 6.74
C LYS A 93 8.55 12.94 8.12
N PRO A 94 7.73 12.07 8.72
CA PRO A 94 8.29 11.28 9.82
C PRO A 94 8.33 9.80 9.45
N ARG A 95 9.52 9.32 9.08
CA ARG A 95 9.74 7.94 8.61
C ARG A 95 9.23 6.86 9.58
N VAL A 96 9.29 7.11 10.89
CA VAL A 96 8.81 6.16 11.91
C VAL A 96 7.30 5.95 11.83
N THR A 97 6.51 7.01 11.65
CA THR A 97 5.05 6.87 11.52
C THR A 97 4.71 6.20 10.20
N GLY A 98 5.36 6.62 9.11
CA GLY A 98 5.14 6.06 7.79
C GLY A 98 5.45 4.56 7.71
N ILE A 99 6.59 4.13 8.26
CA ILE A 99 6.95 2.70 8.26
C ILE A 99 6.01 1.87 9.12
N ASN A 100 5.52 2.40 10.25
CA ASN A 100 4.53 1.73 11.08
C ASN A 100 3.18 1.58 10.36
N ASN A 101 2.76 2.60 9.62
CA ASN A 101 1.55 2.54 8.79
C ASN A 101 1.70 1.50 7.67
N LEU A 102 2.84 1.47 6.98
CA LEU A 102 3.14 0.43 5.98
C LEU A 102 3.10 -0.97 6.61
N LYS A 103 3.68 -1.15 7.79
CA LYS A 103 3.61 -2.41 8.54
C LYS A 103 2.16 -2.80 8.84
N MET A 104 1.36 -1.88 9.39
CA MET A 104 -0.04 -2.15 9.74
C MET A 104 -0.87 -2.60 8.53
N ALA A 105 -0.70 -1.92 7.39
CA ALA A 105 -1.37 -2.32 6.16
C ALA A 105 -0.85 -3.67 5.63
N ALA A 106 0.46 -3.94 5.74
CA ALA A 106 1.06 -5.22 5.36
C ALA A 106 0.54 -6.38 6.22
N ASP A 107 0.44 -6.18 7.54
CA ASP A 107 -0.11 -7.15 8.49
C ASP A 107 -1.59 -7.44 8.22
N ALA A 108 -2.33 -6.45 7.74
CA ALA A 108 -3.71 -6.58 7.29
C ALA A 108 -3.84 -7.23 5.88
N GLY A 109 -2.74 -7.58 5.23
CA GLY A 109 -2.73 -8.28 3.94
C GLY A 109 -2.86 -7.38 2.71
N HIS A 110 -2.57 -6.07 2.83
CA HIS A 110 -2.53 -5.17 1.69
C HIS A 110 -1.30 -5.47 0.83
N CYS A 111 -1.52 -5.88 -0.43
CA CYS A 111 -0.48 -6.43 -1.30
C CYS A 111 0.71 -5.48 -1.48
N GLU A 112 0.46 -4.22 -1.87
CA GLU A 112 1.52 -3.24 -2.09
C GLU A 112 2.24 -2.84 -0.81
N ALA A 113 1.56 -2.91 0.34
CA ALA A 113 2.18 -2.63 1.63
C ALA A 113 3.09 -3.79 2.03
N MET A 114 2.67 -5.04 1.83
CA MET A 114 3.52 -6.21 2.04
C MET A 114 4.79 -6.16 1.19
N TYR A 115 4.65 -5.76 -0.08
CA TYR A 115 5.79 -5.60 -0.99
C TYR A 115 6.74 -4.49 -0.52
N LEU A 116 6.23 -3.26 -0.34
CA LEU A 116 7.08 -2.12 0.04
C LEU A 116 7.67 -2.23 1.44
N TYR A 117 6.90 -2.70 2.42
CA TYR A 117 7.40 -2.93 3.77
C TYR A 117 8.47 -4.04 3.78
N GLY A 118 8.26 -5.11 3.01
CA GLY A 118 9.25 -6.16 2.84
C GLY A 118 10.56 -5.64 2.25
N MET A 119 10.49 -4.81 1.20
CA MET A 119 11.67 -4.17 0.61
C MET A 119 12.34 -3.20 1.60
N ALA A 120 11.57 -2.39 2.33
CA ALA A 120 12.09 -1.48 3.34
C ALA A 120 12.85 -2.21 4.48
N LEU A 121 12.33 -3.36 4.94
CA LEU A 121 13.03 -4.20 5.91
C LEU A 121 14.34 -4.79 5.34
N ILE A 122 14.32 -5.25 4.09
CA ILE A 122 15.52 -5.74 3.41
C ILE A 122 16.58 -4.62 3.37
N TYR A 123 16.18 -3.40 2.99
CA TYR A 123 17.04 -2.22 3.02
C TYR A 123 17.64 -1.95 4.42
N GLU A 124 16.88 -2.16 5.48
CA GLU A 124 17.35 -2.02 6.86
C GLU A 124 18.16 -3.23 7.37
N ASN A 125 18.66 -4.08 6.47
CA ASN A 125 19.43 -5.28 6.77
C ASN A 125 18.65 -6.36 7.55
N GLN A 126 17.32 -6.35 7.43
CA GLN A 126 16.41 -7.33 8.02
C GLN A 126 15.91 -8.32 6.96
N LEU A 127 16.86 -8.91 6.21
CA LEU A 127 16.59 -9.76 5.03
C LEU A 127 15.56 -10.86 5.30
N THR A 128 15.70 -11.59 6.41
CA THR A 128 14.79 -12.70 6.75
C THR A 128 13.35 -12.23 6.93
N GLU A 129 13.14 -11.13 7.68
CA GLU A 129 11.80 -10.63 7.97
C GLU A 129 11.17 -10.01 6.72
N GLY A 130 11.91 -9.16 5.99
CA GLY A 130 11.42 -8.57 4.76
C GLY A 130 11.08 -9.61 3.70
N SER A 131 11.92 -10.64 3.55
CA SER A 131 11.66 -11.78 2.66
C SER A 131 10.39 -12.53 3.03
N ASN A 132 10.04 -12.62 4.32
CA ASN A 132 8.82 -13.32 4.74
C ASN A 132 7.56 -12.60 4.25
N TYR A 133 7.52 -11.27 4.24
CA TYR A 133 6.39 -10.52 3.68
C TYR A 133 6.24 -10.75 2.17
N ILE A 134 7.34 -10.66 1.41
CA ILE A 134 7.31 -10.82 -0.06
C ILE A 134 6.96 -12.26 -0.43
N LYS A 135 7.52 -13.26 0.27
CA LYS A 135 7.17 -14.67 0.05
C LYS A 135 5.74 -14.99 0.44
N LYS A 136 5.22 -14.40 1.52
CA LYS A 136 3.81 -14.54 1.90
C LYS A 136 2.90 -13.97 0.80
N LEU A 137 3.21 -12.77 0.31
CA LEU A 137 2.49 -12.15 -0.81
C LEU A 137 2.48 -13.08 -2.03
N TRP A 138 3.65 -13.59 -2.42
CA TRP A 138 3.79 -14.51 -3.54
C TRP A 138 2.96 -15.79 -3.36
N ARG A 139 3.05 -16.45 -2.20
CA ARG A 139 2.34 -17.71 -1.92
C ARG A 139 0.82 -17.54 -1.89
N GLU A 140 0.34 -16.42 -1.36
CA GLU A 140 -1.10 -16.19 -1.18
C GLU A 140 -1.77 -15.56 -2.41
N ARG A 141 -1.03 -14.78 -3.20
CA ARG A 141 -1.58 -13.98 -4.31
C ARG A 141 -1.00 -14.33 -5.68
N GLY A 142 0.10 -15.07 -5.74
CA GLY A 142 0.76 -15.47 -6.97
C GLY A 142 1.74 -14.44 -7.50
N PHE A 143 2.57 -14.87 -8.46
CA PHE A 143 3.66 -14.09 -9.04
C PHE A 143 3.17 -12.80 -9.73
N GLN A 144 2.06 -12.89 -10.49
CA GLN A 144 1.52 -11.74 -11.22
C GLN A 144 1.12 -10.58 -10.29
N VAL A 145 0.66 -10.87 -9.07
CA VAL A 145 0.32 -9.83 -8.08
C VAL A 145 1.57 -9.16 -7.53
N VAL A 146 2.63 -9.92 -7.22
CA VAL A 146 3.92 -9.35 -6.81
C VAL A 146 4.44 -8.39 -7.87
N ARG A 147 4.38 -8.80 -9.15
CA ARG A 147 4.78 -7.95 -10.28
C ARG A 147 3.93 -6.69 -10.38
N GLN A 148 2.61 -6.79 -10.21
CA GLN A 148 1.73 -5.62 -10.21
C GLN A 148 2.08 -4.67 -9.06
N CYS A 149 2.35 -5.19 -7.85
CA CYS A 149 2.76 -4.37 -6.72
C CYS A 149 4.07 -3.63 -7.01
N GLN A 150 5.04 -4.33 -7.60
CA GLN A 150 6.28 -3.72 -8.04
C GLN A 150 6.04 -2.57 -9.03
N GLU A 151 5.24 -2.80 -10.08
CA GLU A 151 4.93 -1.81 -11.10
C GLU A 151 4.21 -0.59 -10.50
N ASN A 152 3.19 -0.83 -9.66
CA ASN A 152 2.41 0.20 -8.97
C ASN A 152 3.28 1.09 -8.07
N CYS A 153 4.25 0.49 -7.37
CA CYS A 153 5.07 1.18 -6.41
C CYS A 153 6.35 1.79 -7.00
N SER A 154 6.76 1.37 -8.21
CA SER A 154 8.02 1.75 -8.85
C SER A 154 8.29 3.27 -8.84
N ARG A 155 7.27 4.09 -9.13
CA ARG A 155 7.40 5.55 -9.17
C ARG A 155 7.55 6.20 -7.80
N VAL A 156 7.01 5.58 -6.74
CA VAL A 156 7.17 6.07 -5.37
C VAL A 156 8.60 5.86 -4.90
N VAL A 157 9.20 4.73 -5.27
CA VAL A 157 10.57 4.38 -4.85
C VAL A 157 11.66 5.03 -5.69
N LEU A 158 11.36 5.56 -6.87
CA LEU A 158 12.30 6.35 -7.68
C LEU A 158 12.80 7.62 -7.00
N ASP A 159 11.98 8.23 -6.14
CA ASP A 159 12.37 9.44 -5.39
C ASP A 159 13.14 9.10 -4.09
N MET A 160 13.35 7.80 -3.80
CA MET A 160 14.29 7.35 -2.78
C MET A 160 15.70 7.71 -3.21
N SER A 161 16.19 8.84 -2.68
CA SER A 161 17.49 9.42 -2.96
C SER A 161 18.59 8.37 -3.18
N VAL A 162 19.41 8.59 -4.23
CA VAL A 162 20.61 7.83 -4.69
C VAL A 162 21.51 7.22 -3.58
N ARG A 163 21.40 7.65 -2.33
CA ARG A 163 22.13 7.11 -1.17
C ARG A 163 21.57 5.78 -0.64
N GLU A 164 20.30 5.49 -0.85
CA GLU A 164 19.63 4.26 -0.35
C GLU A 164 19.92 3.05 -1.27
N TYR A 165 20.19 3.32 -2.55
CA TYR A 165 20.61 2.34 -3.56
C TYR A 165 21.84 1.49 -3.15
N ARG A 166 22.86 2.09 -2.51
CA ARG A 166 24.12 1.40 -2.16
C ARG A 166 23.97 0.27 -1.14
N VAL A 167 22.90 0.29 -0.34
CA VAL A 167 22.67 -0.76 0.68
C VAL A 167 22.17 -2.03 0.01
N TYR A 168 21.29 -1.89 -0.97
CA TYR A 168 20.80 -3.02 -1.76
C TYR A 168 21.91 -3.69 -2.57
N GLU A 169 22.87 -2.94 -3.14
CA GLU A 169 24.03 -3.54 -3.83
C GLU A 169 24.90 -4.41 -2.90
N LYS A 170 25.09 -3.98 -1.65
CA LYS A 170 25.86 -4.77 -0.66
C LYS A 170 25.12 -6.04 -0.28
N LEU A 171 23.83 -5.92 0.03
CA LEU A 171 22.98 -7.07 0.33
C LEU A 171 22.96 -8.07 -0.84
N PHE A 172 22.91 -7.57 -2.08
CA PHE A 172 22.95 -8.42 -3.27
C PHE A 172 24.22 -9.27 -3.36
N ALA A 173 25.37 -8.74 -2.91
CA ALA A 173 26.62 -9.50 -2.86
C ALA A 173 26.67 -10.55 -1.73
N GLU A 174 25.79 -10.46 -0.74
CA GLU A 174 25.73 -11.37 0.42
C GLU A 174 24.70 -12.51 0.26
N ILE A 175 23.77 -12.40 -0.69
CA ILE A 175 22.79 -13.45 -0.96
C ILE A 175 23.44 -14.58 -1.75
N ASP A 176 23.72 -15.69 -1.09
CA ASP A 176 24.21 -16.94 -1.71
C ASP A 176 23.04 -17.71 -2.34
N VAL A 177 22.98 -17.74 -3.68
CA VAL A 177 21.96 -18.46 -4.44
C VAL A 177 22.65 -19.51 -5.31
N SER A 178 22.20 -20.76 -5.26
CA SER A 178 22.77 -21.80 -6.12
C SER A 178 22.51 -21.46 -7.60
N ASN A 179 23.57 -21.49 -8.42
CA ASN A 179 23.51 -21.18 -9.86
C ASN A 179 22.50 -22.05 -10.63
N GLU A 180 22.18 -23.24 -10.12
CA GLU A 180 21.28 -24.21 -10.76
C GLU A 180 19.81 -23.80 -10.73
N CYS A 181 19.39 -22.94 -9.80
CA CYS A 181 17.98 -22.55 -9.62
C CYS A 181 17.60 -21.23 -10.33
N VAL A 182 18.56 -20.60 -11.04
CA VAL A 182 18.36 -19.32 -11.74
C VAL A 182 17.59 -19.47 -13.06
N VAL A 183 17.59 -20.69 -13.65
CA VAL A 183 17.23 -20.97 -15.05
C VAL A 183 15.72 -21.23 -15.29
N GLY A 184 14.89 -21.35 -14.25
CA GLY A 184 13.45 -21.66 -14.38
C GLY A 184 12.52 -20.44 -14.52
N GLU A 185 11.31 -20.69 -15.05
CA GLU A 185 10.17 -19.75 -14.96
C GLU A 185 9.83 -19.47 -13.48
N LEU A 186 9.32 -18.28 -13.17
CA LEU A 186 9.20 -17.77 -11.78
C LEU A 186 8.24 -18.57 -10.89
N ASP A 187 7.41 -19.41 -11.48
CA ASP A 187 6.52 -20.31 -10.75
C ASP A 187 7.23 -21.62 -10.31
N GLU A 188 8.46 -21.86 -10.77
CA GLU A 188 9.26 -23.06 -10.49
C GLU A 188 10.57 -22.74 -9.72
N VAL A 189 10.83 -21.48 -9.36
CA VAL A 189 12.04 -21.09 -8.63
C VAL A 189 11.90 -21.29 -7.12
N CYS A 190 13.00 -21.60 -6.43
CA CYS A 190 12.99 -21.69 -4.97
C CYS A 190 12.83 -20.31 -4.30
N ASP A 191 12.45 -20.32 -3.01
CA ASP A 191 12.30 -19.12 -2.16
C ASP A 191 13.49 -18.14 -2.29
N GLY A 192 14.72 -18.65 -2.29
CA GLY A 192 15.94 -17.84 -2.36
C GLY A 192 16.10 -17.16 -3.70
N CYS A 193 15.90 -17.89 -4.80
CA CYS A 193 15.95 -17.34 -6.16
C CYS A 193 14.86 -16.31 -6.41
N PHE A 194 13.65 -16.55 -5.88
CA PHE A 194 12.56 -15.58 -5.99
C PHE A 194 12.95 -14.26 -5.33
N ILE A 195 13.34 -14.28 -4.05
CA ILE A 195 13.74 -13.05 -3.33
C ILE A 195 14.92 -12.35 -4.02
N TYR A 196 15.92 -13.10 -4.45
CA TYR A 196 17.06 -12.54 -5.18
C TYR A 196 16.61 -11.80 -6.45
N LYS A 197 15.75 -12.43 -7.26
CA LYS A 197 15.21 -11.83 -8.49
C LYS A 197 14.32 -10.61 -8.17
N GLU A 198 13.55 -10.63 -7.09
CA GLU A 198 12.73 -9.47 -6.68
C GLU A 198 13.59 -8.28 -6.24
N ILE A 199 14.62 -8.51 -5.42
CA ILE A 199 15.56 -7.47 -5.02
C ILE A 199 16.26 -6.89 -6.26
N PHE A 200 16.75 -7.75 -7.15
CA PHE A 200 17.40 -7.32 -8.40
C PHE A 200 16.51 -6.40 -9.21
N ARG A 201 15.25 -6.80 -9.47
CA ARG A 201 14.34 -5.95 -10.25
C ARG A 201 14.00 -4.66 -9.51
N PHE A 202 13.84 -4.70 -8.18
CA PHE A 202 13.60 -3.48 -7.39
C PHE A 202 14.77 -2.49 -7.51
N ILE A 203 16.00 -2.98 -7.51
CA ILE A 203 17.22 -2.20 -7.76
C ILE A 203 17.23 -1.62 -9.18
N ASP A 204 16.95 -2.43 -10.20
CA ASP A 204 16.91 -1.98 -11.60
C ASP A 204 15.99 -0.78 -11.79
N TYR A 205 14.82 -0.77 -11.13
CA TYR A 205 13.91 0.37 -11.20
C TYR A 205 14.48 1.65 -10.56
N MET A 206 15.37 1.57 -9.58
CA MET A 206 15.99 2.74 -8.94
C MET A 206 17.11 3.39 -9.77
N GLN A 207 17.59 2.74 -10.83
CA GLN A 207 18.74 3.21 -11.63
C GLN A 207 18.35 4.10 -12.83
N PHE A 208 17.06 4.29 -13.12
CA PHE A 208 16.56 5.03 -14.30
C PHE A 208 15.94 6.39 -13.96
#